data_AF-A0ABD5V056-F1
#
_entry.id   AF-A0ABD5V056-F1
#
_cell.length_a   1.000
_cell.length_b   1.000
_cell.length_c   1.000
_cell.angle_alpha   90.00
_cell.angle_beta   90.00
_cell.angle_gamma   90.00
#
_symmetry.space_group_name_H-M   'P 1'
#
loop_
_entity.id
_entity.type
_entity.pdbx_description
1 polymer ?
#
loop_
_entity_poly.entity_id
_entity_poly.type
_entity_poly.pdbx_seq_one_letter_code
_entity_poly.pdbx_strand_id
1 'polypeptide(L)'
;MTDWRAVGYGFVVTFLVGAIGLAIPGLGQLTAGLVGGFVAGYVARGGLARGFWHGLLAGSLGGLVVGLLLWLAIAVVGLAGGPVGGAAGALTGFGVFAVAAVIALVMAVESAVAGAIGAVLND
;
A
#
# COMPACT_ATOMS: atom_id res chain seq x y z
N MET A 1 -2.41 -14.15 -15.98
CA MET A 1 -3.09 -14.46 -14.70
C MET A 1 -2.31 -13.82 -13.56
N THR A 2 -3.00 -13.37 -12.52
CA THR A 2 -2.37 -12.75 -11.34
C THR A 2 -1.78 -13.83 -10.44
N ASP A 3 -0.48 -13.73 -10.15
CA ASP A 3 0.21 -14.48 -9.11
C ASP A 3 0.09 -13.73 -7.78
N TRP A 4 -0.84 -14.19 -6.94
CA TRP A 4 -1.09 -13.58 -5.63
C TRP A 4 0.07 -13.73 -4.65
N ARG A 5 0.99 -14.68 -4.86
CA ARG A 5 2.19 -14.81 -4.02
C ARG A 5 3.12 -13.62 -4.27
N ALA A 6 3.29 -13.25 -5.54
CA ALA A 6 4.07 -12.08 -5.92
C ALA A 6 3.49 -10.77 -5.35
N VAL A 7 2.17 -10.59 -5.49
CA VAL A 7 1.46 -9.44 -4.89
C VAL A 7 1.61 -9.42 -3.37
N GLY A 8 1.46 -10.57 -2.71
CA GLY A 8 1.61 -10.71 -1.26
C GLY A 8 3.00 -10.35 -0.76
N TYR A 9 4.06 -10.82 -1.42
CA TYR A 9 5.43 -10.44 -1.05
C TYR A 9 5.69 -8.95 -1.26
N GLY A 10 5.27 -8.39 -2.40
CA GLY A 10 5.40 -6.96 -2.64
C GLY A 10 4.66 -6.13 -1.59
N PHE A 11 3.44 -6.52 -1.23
CA PHE A 11 2.66 -5.91 -0.17
C PHE A 11 3.38 -5.94 1.19
N VAL A 12 3.89 -7.11 1.60
CA VAL A 12 4.61 -7.25 2.88
C VAL A 12 5.85 -6.35 2.89
N VAL A 13 6.59 -6.30 1.78
CA VAL A 13 7.75 -5.42 1.66
C VAL A 13 7.36 -3.95 1.72
N THR A 14 6.33 -3.51 0.97
CA THR A 14 5.79 -2.15 1.06
C THR A 14 5.40 -1.81 2.50
N PHE A 15 4.69 -2.70 3.19
CA PHE A 15 4.25 -2.46 4.57
C PHE A 15 5.43 -2.31 5.54
N LEU A 16 6.41 -3.22 5.47
CA LEU A 16 7.58 -3.20 6.36
C LEU A 16 8.50 -2.01 6.07
N VAL A 17 8.81 -1.73 4.81
CA VAL A 17 9.63 -0.57 4.43
C VAL A 17 8.91 0.73 4.77
N GLY A 18 7.59 0.80 4.55
CA GLY A 18 6.78 1.94 4.92
C GLY A 18 6.76 2.19 6.42
N ALA A 19 6.67 1.13 7.23
CA ALA A 19 6.74 1.22 8.69
C ALA A 19 8.12 1.71 9.16
N ILE A 20 9.21 1.21 8.56
CA ILE A 20 10.58 1.69 8.83
C ILE A 20 10.73 3.16 8.42
N GLY A 21 10.15 3.56 7.29
CA GLY A 21 10.19 4.93 6.79
C GLY A 21 9.58 5.96 7.74
N LEU A 22 8.64 5.57 8.61
CA LEU A 22 8.12 6.45 9.65
C LEU A 22 9.18 6.87 10.68
N ALA A 23 10.22 6.05 10.87
CA ALA A 23 11.30 6.32 11.81
C ALA A 23 12.53 6.98 11.17
N ILE A 24 12.67 6.91 9.84
CA ILE A 24 13.87 7.37 9.12
C ILE A 24 13.51 8.54 8.21
N PRO A 25 13.93 9.77 8.55
CA PRO A 25 13.73 10.94 7.69
C PRO A 25 14.32 10.71 6.29
N GLY A 26 13.55 11.04 5.26
CA GLY A 26 13.94 10.83 3.86
C GLY A 26 13.56 9.47 3.26
N LEU A 27 13.24 8.46 4.09
CA LEU A 27 12.62 7.22 3.61
C LEU A 27 11.10 7.31 3.72
N GLY A 28 10.46 7.69 2.62
CA GLY A 28 9.01 7.90 2.57
C GLY A 28 8.23 6.68 2.06
N GLN A 29 6.91 6.87 1.94
CA GLN A 29 6.02 5.89 1.31
C GLN A 29 6.37 5.64 -0.17
N LEU A 30 6.97 6.63 -0.84
CA LEU A 30 7.53 6.46 -2.19
C LEU A 30 8.57 5.33 -2.22
N THR A 31 9.51 5.31 -1.27
CA THR A 31 10.52 4.25 -1.20
C THR A 31 9.86 2.88 -0.97
N ALA A 32 8.87 2.83 -0.08
CA ALA A 32 8.14 1.61 0.19
C ALA A 32 7.41 1.07 -1.04
N GLY A 33 6.70 1.93 -1.78
CA GLY A 33 6.00 1.59 -3.01
C GLY A 33 6.96 1.10 -4.10
N LEU A 34 8.08 1.80 -4.30
CA LEU A 34 9.09 1.40 -5.28
C LEU A 34 9.70 0.03 -4.95
N VAL A 35 10.12 -0.20 -3.70
CA VAL A 35 10.78 -1.45 -3.31
C VAL A 35 9.78 -2.62 -3.33
N GLY A 36 8.58 -2.45 -2.77
CA GLY A 36 7.58 -3.51 -2.77
C GLY A 36 7.01 -3.79 -4.16
N GLY A 37 6.79 -2.76 -4.97
CA GLY A 37 6.41 -2.89 -6.38
C GLY A 37 7.45 -3.67 -7.19
N PHE A 38 8.73 -3.32 -7.03
CA PHE A 38 9.85 -4.06 -7.62
C PHE A 38 9.84 -5.54 -7.23
N VAL A 39 9.70 -5.85 -5.93
CA VAL A 39 9.65 -7.23 -5.44
C VAL A 39 8.46 -7.99 -6.04
N ALA A 40 7.28 -7.37 -6.12
CA ALA A 40 6.12 -8.00 -6.77
C ALA A 40 6.40 -8.34 -8.23
N GLY A 41 7.00 -7.40 -8.97
CA GLY A 41 7.40 -7.63 -10.36
C GLY A 41 8.44 -8.75 -10.52
N TYR A 42 9.50 -8.68 -9.71
CA TYR A 42 10.59 -9.63 -9.71
C TYR A 42 10.12 -11.05 -9.43
N VAL A 43 9.18 -11.25 -8.50
CA VAL A 43 8.61 -12.57 -8.22
C VAL A 43 7.63 -13.01 -9.30
N ALA A 44 6.85 -12.08 -9.88
CA ALA A 44 5.84 -12.42 -10.88
C ALA A 44 6.43 -12.90 -12.21
N ARG A 45 7.60 -12.36 -12.61
CA ARG A 45 8.26 -12.61 -13.91
C ARG A 45 7.33 -12.32 -15.11
N GLY A 46 7.72 -12.71 -16.31
CA GLY A 46 6.86 -12.77 -17.48
C GLY A 46 6.53 -11.42 -18.12
N GLY A 47 7.49 -10.50 -18.12
CA GLY A 47 7.51 -9.28 -18.91
C GLY A 47 6.98 -8.04 -18.22
N LEU A 48 7.21 -6.90 -18.87
CA LEU A 48 6.84 -5.55 -18.42
C LEU A 48 5.36 -5.45 -17.99
N ALA A 49 4.43 -5.91 -18.84
CA ALA A 49 3.00 -5.79 -18.57
C ALA A 49 2.57 -6.60 -17.33
N ARG A 50 3.17 -7.79 -17.16
CA ARG A 50 2.90 -8.64 -16.01
C ARG A 50 3.49 -8.03 -14.75
N GLY A 51 4.73 -7.57 -14.77
CA GLY A 51 5.36 -6.88 -13.65
C GLY A 51 4.59 -5.63 -13.22
N PHE A 52 4.18 -4.80 -14.19
CA PHE A 52 3.37 -3.60 -13.96
C PHE A 52 2.08 -3.91 -13.20
N TRP A 53 1.35 -4.94 -13.66
CA TRP A 53 0.11 -5.37 -13.02
C TRP A 53 0.31 -5.80 -11.57
N HIS A 54 1.36 -6.59 -11.28
CA HIS A 54 1.60 -7.08 -9.91
C HIS A 54 2.11 -5.98 -8.98
N GLY A 55 2.95 -5.06 -9.49
CA GLY A 55 3.39 -3.89 -8.75
C GLY A 55 2.23 -2.96 -8.39
N LEU A 56 1.31 -2.71 -9.34
CA LEU A 56 0.10 -1.92 -9.09
C LEU A 56 -0.78 -2.54 -8.00
N LEU A 57 -1.03 -3.85 -8.08
CA LEU A 57 -1.82 -4.59 -7.10
C LEU A 57 -1.16 -4.59 -5.72
N ALA A 58 0.16 -4.79 -5.64
CA ALA A 58 0.89 -4.76 -4.37
C ALA A 58 0.85 -3.37 -3.73
N GLY A 59 1.10 -2.32 -4.51
CA GLY A 59 1.08 -0.93 -4.04
C GLY A 59 -0.32 -0.50 -3.56
N SER A 60 -1.36 -0.79 -4.36
CA SER A 60 -2.75 -0.47 -3.99
C SER A 60 -3.21 -1.24 -2.76
N LEU A 61 -2.88 -2.54 -2.63
CA LEU A 61 -3.19 -3.31 -1.43
C LEU A 61 -2.49 -2.70 -0.19
N GLY A 62 -1.22 -2.31 -0.33
CA GLY A 62 -0.45 -1.64 0.72
C GLY A 62 -1.14 -0.40 1.25
N GLY A 63 -1.46 0.53 0.35
CA GLY A 63 -2.10 1.79 0.73
C GLY A 63 -3.53 1.63 1.26
N LEU A 64 -4.31 0.70 0.70
CA LEU A 64 -5.66 0.40 1.20
C LEU A 64 -5.65 -0.20 2.61
N VAL A 65 -4.74 -1.12 2.88
CA VAL A 65 -4.59 -1.71 4.23
C VAL A 65 -4.15 -0.65 5.24
N VAL A 66 -3.18 0.20 4.89
CA VAL A 66 -2.76 1.30 5.78
C VAL A 66 -3.91 2.28 6.03
N GLY A 67 -4.65 2.66 4.99
CA GLY A 67 -5.83 3.52 5.15
C GLY A 67 -6.90 2.90 6.05
N LEU A 68 -7.16 1.59 5.91
CA LEU A 68 -8.10 0.86 6.76
C LEU A 68 -7.64 0.86 8.22
N LEU A 69 -6.36 0.63 8.47
CA LEU A 69 -5.79 0.67 9.82
C LEU A 69 -5.93 2.06 10.45
N LEU A 70 -5.72 3.13 9.67
CA LEU A 70 -5.92 4.51 10.14
C LEU A 70 -7.38 4.78 10.49
N TRP A 71 -8.33 4.34 9.67
CA TRP A 71 -9.76 4.45 9.99
C TRP A 71 -10.09 3.75 11.30
N LEU A 72 -9.67 2.49 11.45
CA LEU A 72 -9.91 1.72 12.67
C LEU A 72 -9.29 2.39 13.89
N ALA A 73 -8.07 2.92 13.79
CA ALA A 73 -7.42 3.63 14.88
C ALA A 73 -8.20 4.89 15.30
N ILE A 74 -8.63 5.71 14.33
CA ILE A 74 -9.44 6.92 14.60
C ILE A 74 -10.78 6.55 15.23
N ALA A 75 -11.44 5.50 14.72
CA ALA A 75 -12.70 5.01 15.25
C ALA A 75 -12.57 4.55 16.71
N VAL A 76 -11.51 3.81 17.04
CA VAL A 76 -11.22 3.35 18.41
C VAL A 76 -10.94 4.53 19.34
N VAL A 77 -10.15 5.52 18.91
CA VAL A 77 -9.91 6.74 19.70
C VAL A 77 -11.22 7.50 19.95
N GLY A 78 -12.12 7.55 18.96
CA GLY A 78 -13.44 8.18 19.08
C GLY A 78 -14.30 7.59 20.22
N LEU A 79 -14.15 6.30 20.53
CA LEU A 79 -14.90 5.64 21.61
C LEU A 79 -14.65 6.29 22.99
N ALA A 80 -13.51 6.98 23.19
CA ALA A 80 -13.23 7.72 24.41
C ALA A 80 -14.22 8.89 24.66
N GLY A 81 -14.90 9.37 23.61
CA GLY A 81 -15.96 10.38 23.70
C GLY A 81 -17.37 9.81 23.91
N GLY A 82 -17.51 8.53 24.30
CA GLY A 82 -18.79 7.86 24.45
C GLY A 82 -19.48 7.57 23.10
N PRO A 83 -20.80 7.32 23.07
CA PRO A 83 -21.51 6.92 21.86
C PRO A 83 -21.43 7.95 20.71
N VAL A 84 -21.52 9.24 21.04
CA VAL A 84 -21.41 10.33 20.06
C VAL A 84 -19.99 10.45 19.53
N GLY A 85 -18.98 10.36 20.41
CA GLY A 85 -17.57 10.33 20.01
C GLY A 85 -17.23 9.13 19.12
N GLY A 86 -17.79 7.95 19.44
CA GLY A 86 -17.63 6.74 18.64
C GLY A 86 -18.18 6.90 17.22
N ALA A 87 -19.39 7.44 17.09
CA ALA A 87 -20.00 7.71 15.79
C ALA A 87 -19.21 8.76 14.99
N ALA A 88 -18.78 9.85 15.64
CA ALA A 88 -17.97 10.89 15.01
C ALA A 88 -16.61 10.34 14.56
N GLY A 89 -15.92 9.60 15.42
CA GLY A 89 -14.63 8.97 15.10
C GLY A 89 -14.73 7.98 13.94
N ALA A 90 -15.78 7.16 13.90
CA ALA A 90 -16.02 6.25 12.79
C ALA A 90 -16.22 6.99 11.45
N LEU A 91 -17.03 8.07 11.45
CA LEU A 91 -17.27 8.90 10.26
C LEU A 91 -16.02 9.64 9.80
N THR A 92 -15.30 10.28 10.72
CA THR A 92 -14.05 10.99 10.44
C THR A 92 -13.00 10.02 9.91
N GLY A 93 -12.82 8.87 10.55
CA GLY A 93 -11.87 7.87 10.11
C GLY A 93 -12.22 7.28 8.73
N PHE A 94 -13.50 7.11 8.40
CA PHE A 94 -13.92 6.69 7.06
C PHE A 94 -13.55 7.75 6.01
N GLY A 95 -13.73 9.04 6.32
CA GLY A 95 -13.27 10.14 5.46
C GLY A 95 -11.77 10.10 5.21
N VAL A 96 -10.97 9.83 6.26
CA VAL A 96 -9.52 9.64 6.14
C VAL A 96 -9.19 8.44 5.27
N PHE A 97 -9.87 7.30 5.45
CA PHE A 97 -9.69 6.12 4.60
C PHE A 97 -10.01 6.42 3.13
N ALA A 98 -11.11 7.11 2.84
CA ALA A 98 -11.50 7.43 1.47
C ALA A 98 -10.43 8.29 0.77
N VAL A 99 -9.92 9.32 1.45
CA VAL A 99 -8.82 10.16 0.91
C VAL A 99 -7.54 9.34 0.76
N ALA A 100 -7.17 8.56 1.77
CA ALA A 100 -5.98 7.71 1.72
C ALA A 100 -6.07 6.66 0.59
N ALA A 101 -7.25 6.09 0.34
CA ALA A 101 -7.49 5.14 -0.74
C ALA A 101 -7.29 5.78 -2.11
N VAL A 102 -7.81 7.00 -2.34
CA VAL A 102 -7.59 7.72 -3.59
C VAL A 102 -6.11 8.01 -3.80
N ILE A 103 -5.42 8.52 -2.76
CA ILE A 103 -3.98 8.78 -2.82
C ILE A 103 -3.22 7.47 -3.10
N ALA A 104 -3.55 6.39 -2.41
CA ALA A 104 -2.93 5.08 -2.58
C ALA A 104 -3.06 4.56 -4.01
N LEU A 105 -4.24 4.70 -4.63
CA LEU A 105 -4.46 4.26 -6.00
C LEU A 105 -3.63 5.07 -7.02
N VAL A 106 -3.48 6.38 -6.81
CA VAL A 106 -2.62 7.22 -7.64
C VAL A 106 -1.15 6.86 -7.43
N MET A 107 -0.70 6.74 -6.18
CA MET A 107 0.67 6.42 -5.85
C MET A 107 1.06 4.99 -6.22
N ALA A 108 0.10 4.05 -6.32
CA ALA A 108 0.35 2.69 -6.79
C ALA A 108 0.95 2.64 -8.21
N VAL A 109 0.83 3.71 -9.01
CA VAL A 109 1.46 3.82 -10.32
C VAL A 109 2.98 3.71 -10.22
N GLU A 110 3.62 4.28 -9.19
CA GLU A 110 5.08 4.17 -9.03
C GLU A 110 5.49 2.72 -8.71
N SER A 111 4.67 2.02 -7.94
CA SER A 111 4.84 0.59 -7.63
C SER A 111 4.69 -0.25 -8.88
N ALA A 112 3.77 0.12 -9.77
CA ALA A 112 3.57 -0.52 -11.06
C ALA A 112 4.80 -0.34 -11.96
N VAL A 113 5.36 0.87 -12.05
CA VAL A 113 6.60 1.12 -12.82
C VAL A 113 7.75 0.30 -12.25
N ALA A 114 7.94 0.30 -10.93
CA ALA A 114 8.97 -0.50 -10.28
C ALA A 114 8.77 -2.01 -10.51
N GLY A 115 7.53 -2.49 -10.49
CA GLY A 115 7.19 -3.87 -10.81
C GLY A 115 7.48 -4.24 -12.25
N ALA A 116 7.26 -3.35 -13.21
CA ALA A 116 7.64 -3.58 -14.60
C ALA A 116 9.15 -3.81 -14.72
N ILE A 117 9.96 -2.99 -14.04
CA ILE A 117 11.43 -3.12 -13.99
C ILE A 117 11.82 -4.45 -13.33
N GLY A 118 11.22 -4.77 -12.18
CA GLY A 118 11.50 -6.01 -11.46
C GLY A 118 11.26 -7.25 -12.30
N ALA A 119 10.17 -7.29 -13.06
CA ALA A 119 9.84 -8.43 -13.92
C ALA A 119 10.86 -8.63 -15.05
N VAL A 120 11.32 -7.56 -15.70
CA VAL A 120 12.30 -7.64 -16.79
C VAL A 120 13.65 -8.16 -16.31
N LEU A 121 14.04 -7.86 -15.06
CA LEU A 121 15.28 -8.36 -14.49
C LEU A 121 15.25 -9.84 -14.09
N ASN A 122 14.08 -10.47 -14.13
CA ASN A 122 13.88 -11.89 -13.78
C ASN A 122 13.01 -12.60 -14.83
N ASP A 123 13.12 -12.16 -16.09
CA ASP A 123 12.39 -12.73 -17.23
C ASP A 123 13.04 -14.01 -17.77
#